data_AF-A0A957W7M3-F1
#
_entry.id   AF-A0A957W7M3-F1
#
_cell.length_a   1.000
_cell.length_b   1.000
_cell.length_c   1.000
_cell.angle_alpha   90.00
_cell.angle_beta   90.00
_cell.angle_gamma   90.00
#
_symmetry.space_group_name_H-M   'P 1'
#
loop_
_entity.id
_entity.type
_entity.pdbx_description
1 polymer ?
#
loop_
_entity_poly.entity_id
_entity_poly.type
_entity_poly.pdbx_seq_one_letter_code
_entity_poly.pdbx_strand_id
1 'polypeptide(L)'
;MFNPWLVLSLISLYVGLLFIVALWIERGSPQGRRFAENPWVYSFALAVYCTSWTFYGSVGSAASSGMLFLTIYLGPTLAIILWWFGLRKLVRIKSTQRITSIADFISARYGKSQALAAIASMMAIIGATPYIALQLKAILSTFTLVAGSSPS
;
A
#
# COMPACT_ATOMS: atom_id res chain seq x y z
N MET A 1 -12.50 -25.73 -10.37
CA MET A 1 -13.17 -24.69 -9.57
C MET A 1 -12.87 -25.00 -8.11
N PHE A 2 -12.28 -24.07 -7.35
CA PHE A 2 -11.91 -24.32 -5.96
C PHE A 2 -13.14 -24.21 -5.06
N ASN A 3 -13.18 -24.97 -3.96
CA ASN A 3 -14.28 -24.90 -3.01
C ASN A 3 -14.31 -23.50 -2.35
N PRO A 4 -15.42 -22.74 -2.45
CA PRO A 4 -15.52 -21.38 -1.90
C PRO A 4 -15.19 -21.31 -0.41
N TRP A 5 -15.56 -22.34 0.35
CA TRP A 5 -15.30 -22.44 1.79
C TRP A 5 -13.81 -22.55 2.10
N LEU A 6 -13.05 -23.24 1.25
CA LEU A 6 -11.61 -23.36 1.41
C LEU A 6 -10.92 -22.02 1.12
N VAL A 7 -11.35 -21.31 0.07
CA VAL A 7 -10.81 -19.98 -0.26
C VAL A 7 -11.13 -18.97 0.86
N LEU A 8 -12.36 -18.96 1.35
CA LEU A 8 -12.76 -18.07 2.44
C LEU A 8 -11.98 -18.37 3.73
N SER A 9 -11.84 -19.66 4.08
CA SER A 9 -11.07 -20.09 5.25
C SER A 9 -9.60 -19.66 5.17
N LEU A 10 -8.96 -19.78 4.01
CA LEU A 10 -7.59 -19.32 3.80
C LEU A 10 -7.45 -17.81 3.95
N ILE A 11 -8.38 -17.02 3.38
CA ILE A 11 -8.38 -15.56 3.51
C ILE A 11 -8.56 -15.15 4.98
N SER A 12 -9.54 -15.76 5.67
CA SER A 12 -9.79 -15.49 7.09
C SER A 12 -8.59 -15.87 7.96
N LEU A 13 -7.94 -17.01 7.70
CA LEU A 13 -6.73 -17.42 8.41
C LEU A 13 -5.58 -16.43 8.18
N TYR A 14 -5.37 -16.01 6.94
CA TYR A 14 -4.33 -15.03 6.58
C TYR A 14 -4.55 -13.69 7.30
N VAL A 15 -5.76 -13.14 7.25
CA VAL A 15 -6.10 -11.87 7.94
C VAL A 15 -5.99 -12.04 9.46
N GLY A 16 -6.43 -13.17 10.00
CA GLY A 16 -6.31 -13.49 11.41
C GLY A 16 -4.85 -13.52 11.88
N LEU A 17 -3.95 -14.14 11.11
CA LEU A 17 -2.51 -14.15 11.40
C LEU A 17 -1.93 -12.73 11.38
N LEU A 18 -2.26 -11.92 10.38
CA LEU A 18 -1.82 -10.52 10.32
C LEU A 18 -2.30 -9.72 11.54
N PHE A 19 -3.54 -9.93 11.96
CA PHE A 19 -4.12 -9.26 13.12
C PHE A 19 -3.43 -9.68 14.42
N ILE A 20 -3.11 -10.96 14.59
CA ILE A 20 -2.33 -11.46 15.74
C ILE A 20 -0.95 -10.80 15.78
N VAL A 21 -0.26 -10.70 14.65
CA VAL A 21 1.04 -10.03 14.56
C VAL A 21 0.92 -8.55 14.93
N ALA A 22 -0.10 -7.86 14.41
CA ALA A 22 -0.35 -6.45 14.74
C ALA A 22 -0.60 -6.25 16.24
N LEU A 23 -1.46 -7.07 16.86
CA LEU A 23 -1.72 -7.03 18.29
C LEU A 23 -0.46 -7.31 19.12
N TRP A 24 0.40 -8.23 18.68
CA TRP A 24 1.64 -8.55 19.39
C TRP A 24 2.63 -7.37 19.38
N ILE A 25 2.69 -6.61 18.28
CA ILE A 25 3.49 -5.39 18.16
C ILE A 25 2.86 -4.25 19.01
N GLU A 26 1.54 -4.08 18.96
CA GLU A 26 0.84 -2.98 19.63
C GLU A 26 0.79 -3.10 21.16
N ARG A 27 0.73 -4.33 21.69
CA ARG A 27 0.74 -4.61 23.14
C ARG A 27 2.03 -4.17 23.87
N GLY A 28 2.96 -3.49 23.20
CA GLY A 28 4.07 -2.81 23.84
C GLY A 28 5.17 -3.74 24.35
N SER A 29 5.21 -5.00 23.88
CA SER A 29 6.33 -5.90 24.18
C SER A 29 7.65 -5.24 23.72
N PRO A 30 8.67 -5.12 24.58
CA PRO A 30 9.99 -4.61 24.19
C PRO A 30 10.58 -5.34 22.99
N GLN A 31 10.22 -6.63 22.82
CA GLN A 31 10.62 -7.46 21.68
C GLN A 31 9.80 -7.13 20.42
N GLY A 32 8.50 -6.85 20.55
CA GLY A 32 7.65 -6.42 19.44
C GLY A 32 8.07 -5.07 18.85
N ARG A 33 8.43 -4.11 19.71
CA ARG A 33 9.00 -2.81 19.29
C ARG A 33 10.33 -2.97 18.56
N ARG A 34 11.27 -3.77 19.10
CA ARG A 34 12.54 -4.07 18.43
C ARG A 34 12.36 -4.75 17.07
N PHE A 35 11.35 -5.60 16.93
CA PHE A 35 11.04 -6.24 15.66
C PHE A 35 10.51 -5.22 14.63
N ALA A 36 9.62 -4.32 15.04
CA ALA A 36 9.10 -3.25 14.18
C ALA A 36 10.17 -2.19 13.80
N GLU A 37 11.14 -1.94 14.68
CA GLU A 37 12.26 -1.01 14.44
C GLU A 37 13.40 -1.63 13.60
N ASN A 38 13.31 -2.92 13.28
CA ASN A 38 14.32 -3.59 12.48
C ASN A 38 14.33 -3.04 11.04
N PRO A 39 15.50 -2.61 10.49
CA PRO A 39 15.62 -2.09 9.13
C PRO A 39 14.98 -2.98 8.06
N TRP A 40 15.06 -4.32 8.23
CA TRP A 40 14.45 -5.26 7.31
C TRP A 40 12.92 -5.14 7.27
N VAL A 41 12.28 -5.02 8.43
CA VAL A 41 10.81 -4.86 8.52
C VAL A 41 10.38 -3.53 7.91
N TYR A 42 11.15 -2.47 8.13
CA TYR A 42 10.92 -1.18 7.47
C TYR A 42 11.05 -1.28 5.93
N SER A 43 12.07 -1.97 5.43
CA SER A 43 12.24 -2.23 4.00
C SER A 43 11.11 -3.07 3.40
N PHE A 44 10.65 -4.11 4.11
CA PHE A 44 9.52 -4.93 3.68
C PHE A 44 8.19 -4.17 3.73
N ALA A 45 7.99 -3.30 4.71
CA ALA A 45 6.80 -2.44 4.77
C ALA A 45 6.74 -1.51 3.56
N LEU A 46 7.88 -1.06 3.04
CA LEU A 46 7.92 -0.26 1.81
C LEU A 46 7.48 -1.05 0.56
N ALA A 47 7.65 -2.38 0.58
CA ALA A 47 7.23 -3.25 -0.51
C ALA A 47 5.69 -3.34 -0.67
N VAL A 48 4.90 -2.83 0.29
CA VAL A 48 3.45 -2.65 0.16
C VAL A 48 3.07 -1.81 -1.07
N TYR A 49 4.00 -0.96 -1.56
CA TYR A 49 3.85 -0.27 -2.84
C TYR A 49 3.56 -1.21 -4.02
N CYS A 50 4.13 -2.43 -4.01
CA CYS A 50 3.84 -3.48 -4.97
C CYS A 50 2.49 -4.16 -4.63
N THR A 51 1.42 -3.38 -4.63
CA THR A 51 0.06 -3.83 -4.32
C THR A 51 -0.55 -4.64 -5.47
N SER A 52 -1.73 -5.20 -5.24
CA SER A 52 -2.51 -5.96 -6.23
C SER A 52 -2.76 -5.17 -7.51
N TRP A 53 -2.79 -3.83 -7.45
CA TRP A 53 -2.84 -2.98 -8.65
C TRP A 53 -1.69 -3.25 -9.61
N THR A 54 -0.46 -3.41 -9.12
CA THR A 54 0.70 -3.69 -9.96
C THR A 54 0.55 -5.06 -10.61
N PHE A 55 0.03 -6.04 -9.87
CA PHE A 55 -0.28 -7.36 -10.41
C PHE A 55 -1.38 -7.30 -11.49
N TYR A 56 -2.57 -6.78 -11.18
CA TYR A 56 -3.68 -6.68 -12.15
C TYR A 56 -3.34 -5.79 -13.36
N GLY A 57 -2.64 -4.68 -13.13
CA GLY A 57 -2.16 -3.79 -14.18
C GLY A 57 -1.12 -4.49 -15.06
N SER A 58 -0.22 -5.28 -14.47
CA SER A 58 0.77 -6.03 -15.24
C SER A 58 0.19 -7.14 -16.09
N VAL A 59 -0.68 -7.95 -15.51
CA VAL A 59 -1.34 -9.04 -16.21
C VAL A 59 -2.28 -8.48 -17.29
N GLY A 60 -3.01 -7.40 -17.00
CA GLY A 60 -3.89 -6.72 -17.95
C GLY A 60 -3.15 -6.07 -19.12
N SER A 61 -2.04 -5.35 -18.86
CA SER A 61 -1.20 -4.78 -19.92
C SER A 61 -0.46 -5.84 -20.73
N ALA A 62 0.01 -6.93 -20.11
CA ALA A 62 0.62 -8.03 -20.84
C ALA A 62 -0.39 -8.74 -21.76
N ALA A 63 -1.64 -8.90 -21.32
CA ALA A 63 -2.70 -9.52 -22.11
C ALA A 63 -3.17 -8.65 -23.29
N SER A 64 -3.11 -7.32 -23.17
CA SER A 64 -3.63 -6.37 -24.17
C SER A 64 -2.57 -5.73 -25.09
N SER A 65 -1.35 -5.53 -24.59
CA SER A 65 -0.34 -4.65 -25.23
C SER A 65 1.00 -5.32 -25.51
N GLY A 66 1.18 -6.61 -25.16
CA GLY A 66 2.43 -7.34 -25.41
C GLY A 66 3.67 -6.67 -24.78
N MET A 67 4.72 -6.46 -25.57
CA MET A 67 6.04 -5.98 -25.10
C MET A 67 6.07 -4.51 -24.63
N LEU A 68 5.03 -3.71 -24.93
CA LEU A 68 4.88 -2.32 -24.47
C LEU A 68 4.66 -2.19 -22.95
N PHE A 69 4.29 -3.29 -22.30
CA PHE A 69 4.23 -3.41 -20.86
C PHE A 69 5.57 -3.06 -20.17
N LEU A 70 6.70 -3.37 -20.82
CA LEU A 70 8.03 -3.12 -20.28
C LEU A 70 8.33 -1.62 -20.08
N THR A 71 7.73 -0.77 -20.91
CA THR A 71 7.87 0.69 -20.83
C THR A 71 7.22 1.25 -19.56
N ILE A 72 6.16 0.62 -19.05
CA ILE A 72 5.55 0.99 -17.76
C ILE A 72 6.52 0.73 -16.60
N TYR A 73 7.40 -0.26 -16.72
CA TYR A 73 8.37 -0.62 -15.67
C TYR A 73 9.63 0.27 -15.70
N LEU A 74 9.90 0.96 -16.81
CA LEU A 74 10.97 1.97 -16.85
C LEU A 74 10.72 3.11 -15.86
N GLY A 75 9.47 3.56 -15.71
CA GLY A 75 9.10 4.62 -14.76
C GLY A 75 9.47 4.29 -13.31
N PRO A 76 8.98 3.18 -12.72
CA PRO A 76 9.37 2.71 -11.39
C PRO A 76 10.87 2.46 -11.26
N THR A 77 11.54 1.95 -12.31
CA THR A 77 12.99 1.69 -12.28
C THR A 77 13.79 2.98 -12.16
N LEU A 78 13.45 4.00 -12.96
CA LEU A 78 14.02 5.35 -12.85
C LEU A 78 13.65 6.01 -11.51
N ALA A 79 12.41 5.85 -11.06
CA ALA A 79 11.96 6.38 -9.79
C ALA A 79 12.77 5.79 -8.62
N ILE A 80 13.07 4.49 -8.63
CA ILE A 80 13.93 3.81 -7.64
C ILE A 80 15.37 4.36 -7.65
N ILE A 81 15.93 4.69 -8.82
CA ILE A 81 17.26 5.30 -8.91
C ILE A 81 17.26 6.71 -8.26
N LEU A 82 16.22 7.50 -8.53
CA LEU A 82 16.03 8.84 -7.96
C LEU A 82 15.57 8.83 -6.50
N TRP A 83 14.99 7.71 -6.06
CA TRP A 83 14.36 7.50 -4.75
C TRP A 83 15.32 7.77 -3.60
N TRP A 84 16.58 7.34 -3.76
CA TRP A 84 17.61 7.51 -2.74
C TRP A 84 17.93 8.99 -2.44
N PHE A 85 17.89 9.85 -3.46
CA PHE A 85 18.11 11.29 -3.30
C PHE A 85 16.88 11.97 -2.67
N GLY A 86 15.67 11.57 -3.09
CA GLY A 86 14.41 12.11 -2.57
C GLY A 86 14.16 11.74 -1.11
N LEU A 87 14.24 10.45 -0.77
CA LEU A 87 13.96 9.95 0.57
C LEU A 87 14.91 10.54 1.62
N ARG A 88 16.22 10.61 1.36
CA ARG A 88 17.16 11.16 2.35
C ARG A 88 16.85 12.62 2.69
N LYS A 89 16.42 13.40 1.71
CA LYS A 89 16.00 14.79 1.93
C LYS A 89 14.71 14.86 2.73
N LEU A 90 13.71 14.03 2.41
CA LEU A 90 12.44 13.96 3.14
C LEU A 90 12.61 13.50 4.58
N VAL A 91 13.42 12.46 4.83
CA VAL A 91 13.69 11.94 6.17
C VAL A 91 14.42 12.98 7.03
N ARG A 92 15.37 13.72 6.46
CA ARG A 92 16.05 14.82 7.18
C ARG A 92 15.06 15.91 7.58
N ILE A 93 14.19 16.36 6.68
CA ILE A 93 13.18 17.39 6.96
C ILE A 93 12.18 16.89 8.02
N LYS A 94 11.71 15.64 7.91
CA LYS A 94 10.83 15.00 8.90
C LYS A 94 11.45 15.04 10.30
N SER A 95 12.73 14.68 10.41
CA SER A 95 13.45 14.64 11.68
C SER A 95 13.61 16.03 12.32
N THR A 96 13.83 17.07 11.51
CA THR A 96 13.99 18.44 12.02
C THR A 96 12.65 19.09 12.41
N GLN A 97 11.56 18.75 11.71
CA GLN A 97 10.25 19.41 11.86
C GLN A 97 9.20 18.58 12.62
N ARG A 98 9.53 17.36 13.08
CA ARG A 98 8.61 16.39 13.74
C ARG A 98 7.30 16.17 12.97
N ILE A 99 7.40 16.05 11.66
CA ILE A 99 6.26 15.87 10.77
C ILE A 99 5.75 14.42 10.85
N THR A 100 4.46 14.25 11.15
CA THR A 100 3.82 12.93 11.33
C THR A 100 3.01 12.46 10.13
N SER A 101 2.60 13.37 9.24
CA SER A 101 1.79 13.06 8.05
C SER A 101 2.25 13.83 6.79
N ILE A 102 1.80 13.40 5.61
CA ILE A 102 2.03 14.11 4.34
C ILE A 102 1.36 15.49 4.35
N ALA A 103 0.19 15.59 4.99
CA ALA A 103 -0.53 16.86 5.16
C ALA A 103 0.29 17.85 6.02
N ASP A 104 0.90 17.38 7.10
CA ASP A 104 1.81 18.17 7.94
C ASP A 104 3.08 18.58 7.18
N PHE A 105 3.57 17.72 6.28
CA PHE A 105 4.73 18.04 5.43
C PHE A 105 4.43 19.20 4.50
N ILE A 106 3.27 19.16 3.83
CA ILE A 106 2.83 20.22 2.94
C ILE A 106 2.60 21.50 3.75
N SER A 107 1.87 21.42 4.88
CA SER A 107 1.60 22.56 5.75
C SER A 107 2.87 23.24 6.29
N ALA A 108 3.87 22.46 6.71
CA ALA A 108 5.15 22.98 7.22
C ALA A 108 5.92 23.80 6.17
N ARG A 109 5.77 23.50 4.88
CA ARG A 109 6.37 24.28 3.79
C ARG A 109 5.73 25.67 3.61
N TYR A 110 4.48 25.83 4.02
CA TYR A 110 3.71 27.08 3.92
C TYR A 110 3.44 27.73 5.28
N GLY A 111 4.33 27.53 6.26
CA GLY A 111 4.26 28.20 7.56
C GLY A 111 3.26 27.59 8.55
N LYS A 112 3.03 26.26 8.51
CA LYS A 112 2.08 25.52 9.36
C LYS A 112 0.61 25.93 9.18
N SER A 113 0.21 26.28 7.96
CA SER A 113 -1.19 26.56 7.65
C SER A 113 -2.06 25.31 7.79
N GLN A 114 -2.98 25.32 8.77
CA GLN A 114 -3.94 24.24 9.03
C GLN A 114 -4.90 24.02 7.85
N ALA A 115 -5.22 25.08 7.10
CA ALA A 115 -6.08 24.99 5.91
C ALA A 115 -5.47 24.11 4.81
N LEU A 116 -4.16 24.21 4.57
CA LEU A 116 -3.49 23.32 3.59
C LEU A 116 -3.47 21.87 4.06
N ALA A 117 -3.27 21.62 5.37
CA ALA A 117 -3.31 20.27 5.91
C ALA A 117 -4.71 19.66 5.77
N ALA A 118 -5.76 20.45 6.01
CA ALA A 118 -7.15 20.04 5.85
C ALA A 118 -7.49 19.69 4.39
N ILE A 119 -7.11 20.55 3.44
CA ILE A 119 -7.32 20.30 2.00
C ILE A 119 -6.57 19.03 1.56
N ALA A 120 -5.30 18.88 1.93
CA ALA A 120 -4.51 17.71 1.59
C ALA A 120 -5.12 16.41 2.16
N SER A 121 -5.60 16.46 3.41
CA SER A 121 -6.27 15.31 4.04
C SER A 121 -7.59 14.98 3.36
N MET A 122 -8.38 15.99 3.00
CA MET A 122 -9.65 15.79 2.29
C MET A 122 -9.44 15.22 0.89
N MET A 123 -8.45 15.70 0.14
CA MET A 123 -8.04 15.10 -1.13
C MET A 123 -7.60 13.64 -0.97
N ALA A 124 -6.83 13.34 0.08
CA ALA A 124 -6.41 11.98 0.37
C ALA A 124 -7.61 11.05 0.66
N ILE A 125 -8.60 11.50 1.43
CA ILE A 125 -9.84 10.74 1.70
C ILE A 125 -10.64 10.51 0.42
N ILE A 126 -10.85 11.57 -0.38
CA ILE A 126 -11.60 11.51 -1.64
C ILE A 126 -10.92 10.57 -2.64
N GLY A 127 -9.59 10.50 -2.66
CA GLY A 127 -8.84 9.58 -3.52
C GLY A 127 -8.79 8.14 -2.98
N ALA A 128 -8.54 7.97 -1.69
CA ALA A 128 -8.35 6.65 -1.08
C ALA A 128 -9.67 5.85 -1.01
N THR A 129 -10.79 6.51 -0.74
CA THR A 129 -12.11 5.87 -0.62
C THR A 129 -12.52 5.09 -1.88
N PRO A 130 -12.60 5.72 -3.08
CA PRO A 130 -12.95 5.00 -4.30
C PRO A 130 -11.86 4.02 -4.71
N TYR A 131 -10.60 4.28 -4.39
CA TYR A 131 -9.50 3.37 -4.69
C TYR A 131 -9.64 2.05 -3.92
N ILE A 132 -9.92 2.11 -2.62
CA ILE A 132 -10.19 0.91 -1.80
C ILE A 132 -11.41 0.16 -2.32
N ALA A 133 -12.48 0.88 -2.68
CA ALA A 133 -13.67 0.27 -3.27
C ALA A 133 -13.36 -0.48 -4.58
N LEU A 134 -12.54 0.11 -5.45
CA LEU A 134 -12.10 -0.51 -6.71
C LEU A 134 -11.24 -1.75 -6.44
N GLN A 135 -10.35 -1.71 -5.46
CA GLN A 135 -9.55 -2.87 -5.07
C GLN A 135 -10.42 -4.02 -4.54
N LEU A 136 -11.40 -3.73 -3.68
CA LEU A 136 -12.35 -4.73 -3.19
C LEU A 136 -13.15 -5.36 -4.33
N LYS A 137 -13.61 -4.55 -5.30
CA LYS A 137 -14.31 -5.06 -6.49
C LYS A 137 -13.45 -6.01 -7.32
N ALA A 138 -12.17 -5.70 -7.51
CA ALA A 138 -11.24 -6.57 -8.24
C ALA A 138 -11.02 -7.91 -7.53
N ILE A 139 -10.90 -7.89 -6.19
CA ILE A 139 -10.79 -9.11 -5.38
C ILE A 139 -12.06 -9.96 -5.50
N LEU A 140 -13.24 -9.35 -5.39
CA LEU A 140 -14.52 -10.04 -5.54
C LEU A 140 -14.66 -10.69 -6.93
N SER A 141 -14.30 -9.97 -7.99
CA SER A 141 -14.33 -10.51 -9.36
C SER A 141 -13.38 -11.69 -9.55
N THR A 142 -12.23 -11.67 -8.89
CA THR A 142 -11.26 -12.78 -8.97
C THR A 142 -11.75 -13.96 -8.14
N PHE A 143 -12.37 -13.70 -6.99
CA PHE A 143 -12.99 -14.73 -6.17
C PHE A 143 -14.11 -15.46 -6.93
N THR A 144 -15.01 -14.75 -7.63
CA THR A 144 -16.08 -15.39 -8.41
C THR A 144 -15.55 -16.24 -9.56
N LEU A 145 -14.48 -15.79 -10.23
CA LEU A 145 -13.79 -16.56 -11.28
C LEU A 145 -13.17 -17.86 -10.73
N VAL A 146 -12.55 -17.81 -9.53
CA VAL A 146 -11.86 -18.95 -8.92
C VAL A 146 -12.82 -19.95 -8.26
N ALA A 147 -13.86 -19.43 -7.60
CA ALA A 147 -14.92 -20.18 -6.95
C ALA A 147 -15.92 -20.76 -7.95
N GLY A 148 -15.97 -20.22 -9.17
CA GLY A 148 -16.85 -20.71 -10.24
C GLY A 148 -18.33 -20.40 -10.01
N SER A 149 -18.63 -19.40 -9.18
CA SER A 149 -19.97 -18.85 -9.03
C SER A 149 -20.27 -17.94 -10.22
N SER A 150 -20.61 -18.53 -11.37
CA SER A 150 -21.18 -17.78 -12.49
C SER A 150 -22.44 -17.07 -12.00
N PRO A 151 -22.58 -15.74 -12.16
CA PRO A 151 -23.87 -15.11 -11.97
C PRO A 151 -24.79 -15.61 -13.09
N SER A 152 -25.87 -16.27 -12.71
CA SER A 152 -27.04 -16.45 -13.58
C SER A 152 -27.70 -15.11 -13.85
#